data_AF-A0A4R8B1R3-F1
#
_entry.id   AF-A0A4R8B1R3-F1
#
_cell.length_a   1.000
_cell.length_b   1.000
_cell.length_c   1.000
_cell.angle_alpha   90.00
_cell.angle_beta   90.00
_cell.angle_gamma   90.00
#
_symmetry.space_group_name_H-M   'P 1'
#
loop_
_entity.id
_entity.type
_entity.pdbx_description
1 polymer ?
#
loop_
_entity_poly.entity_id
_entity_poly.type
_entity_poly.pdbx_seq_one_letter_code
_entity_poly.pdbx_strand_id
1 'polypeptide(L)'
;MCYLAFLVLVQFSMELIFHLGKNNLFLTNVYFIGQMVLLGLFYHAILKSKSQKIFVLSSLSVALLALVIQYVFDSTQFLKFNLFEITLTSLIVVIFGLLHLYNMLSEKKEYYYFTIGAVFYLLTSTVLFLVGNLTIGLAQEFGLLSWRLNALLVFIYYLFILFEWKESFNPKKEIKNN
;
A
#
# COMPACT_ATOMS: atom_id res chain seq x y z
N MET A 1 -0.90 -2.44 -13.80
CA MET A 1 -2.29 -2.88 -14.08
C MET A 1 -2.85 -3.81 -13.01
N CYS A 2 -2.19 -4.94 -12.69
CA CYS A 2 -2.72 -5.89 -11.69
C CYS A 2 -3.04 -5.27 -10.32
N TYR A 3 -2.17 -4.38 -9.82
CA TYR A 3 -2.40 -3.65 -8.56
C TYR A 3 -3.67 -2.79 -8.59
N LEU A 4 -3.89 -2.01 -9.65
CA LEU A 4 -5.09 -1.17 -9.78
C LEU A 4 -6.37 -2.01 -9.88
N ALA A 5 -6.33 -3.10 -10.65
CA ALA A 5 -7.46 -4.02 -10.74
C ALA A 5 -7.80 -4.63 -9.37
N PHE A 6 -6.78 -5.04 -8.61
CA PHE A 6 -6.95 -5.52 -7.24
C PHE A 6 -7.59 -4.46 -6.33
N LEU A 7 -7.12 -3.21 -6.37
CA LEU A 7 -7.71 -2.11 -5.58
C LEU A 7 -9.20 -1.92 -5.90
N VAL A 8 -9.55 -1.86 -7.18
CA VAL A 8 -10.96 -1.70 -7.60
C VAL A 8 -11.81 -2.87 -7.11
N LEU A 9 -11.33 -4.10 -7.25
CA LEU A 9 -12.05 -5.30 -6.81
C LEU A 9 -12.29 -5.30 -5.29
N VAL A 10 -11.26 -4.99 -4.50
CA VAL A 10 -11.39 -4.96 -3.03
C VAL A 10 -12.30 -3.84 -2.57
N GLN A 11 -12.18 -2.64 -3.15
CA GLN A 11 -13.00 -1.50 -2.77
C GLN A 11 -14.47 -1.68 -3.16
N PHE A 12 -14.72 -2.23 -4.36
CA PHE A 12 -16.08 -2.61 -4.75
C PHE A 12 -16.67 -3.68 -3.81
N SER A 13 -15.86 -4.67 -3.43
CA SER A 13 -16.29 -5.71 -2.48
C SER A 13 -16.60 -5.14 -1.10
N MET A 14 -15.81 -4.17 -0.61
CA MET A 14 -16.06 -3.49 0.67
C MET A 14 -17.39 -2.74 0.67
N GLU A 15 -17.69 -2.01 -0.39
CA GLU A 15 -18.93 -1.24 -0.52
C GLU A 15 -20.15 -2.17 -0.64
N LEU A 16 -20.03 -3.25 -1.41
CA LEU A 16 -21.09 -4.24 -1.54
C LEU A 16 -21.42 -4.88 -0.19
N ILE A 17 -20.41 -5.31 0.58
CA ILE A 17 -20.61 -5.91 1.90
C ILE A 17 -21.19 -4.91 2.91
N PHE A 18 -20.76 -3.64 2.82
CA PHE A 18 -21.30 -2.56 3.65
C PHE A 18 -22.81 -2.35 3.39
N HIS A 19 -23.22 -2.29 2.13
CA HIS A 19 -24.65 -2.18 1.77
C HIS A 19 -25.48 -3.41 2.16
N LEU A 20 -24.86 -4.59 2.27
CA LEU A 20 -25.49 -5.81 2.78
C LEU A 20 -25.57 -5.85 4.32
N GLY A 21 -25.11 -4.81 5.03
CA GLY A 21 -25.15 -4.71 6.50
C GLY A 21 -24.17 -5.66 7.21
N LYS A 22 -23.17 -6.20 6.50
CA LYS A 22 -22.19 -7.13 7.05
C LYS A 22 -20.89 -6.40 7.39
N ASN A 23 -20.14 -6.95 8.33
CA ASN A 23 -18.82 -6.43 8.69
C ASN A 23 -17.81 -6.66 7.55
N ASN A 24 -17.19 -5.59 7.07
CA ASN A 24 -16.21 -5.60 5.98
C ASN A 24 -14.76 -5.45 6.47
N LEU A 25 -14.49 -5.47 7.78
CA LEU A 25 -13.15 -5.26 8.35
C LEU A 25 -12.12 -6.29 7.86
N PHE A 26 -12.52 -7.53 7.59
CA PHE A 26 -11.62 -8.54 7.03
C PHE A 26 -11.07 -8.14 5.65
N LEU A 27 -11.84 -7.39 4.85
CA LEU A 27 -11.38 -6.90 3.55
C LEU A 27 -10.27 -5.87 3.70
N THR A 28 -10.18 -5.18 4.85
CA THR A 28 -9.08 -4.26 5.14
C THR A 28 -7.78 -5.04 5.25
N ASN A 29 -7.79 -6.19 5.92
CA ASN A 29 -6.62 -7.06 6.01
C ASN A 29 -6.23 -7.61 4.63
N VAL A 30 -7.22 -8.10 3.86
CA VAL A 30 -7.00 -8.54 2.47
C VAL A 30 -6.39 -7.42 1.62
N TYR A 31 -6.89 -6.19 1.77
CA TYR A 31 -6.38 -5.00 1.09
C TYR A 31 -4.89 -4.78 1.38
N PHE A 32 -4.49 -4.74 2.65
CA PHE A 32 -3.11 -4.42 3.04
C PHE A 32 -2.12 -5.54 2.68
N ILE A 33 -2.49 -6.80 2.86
CA ILE A 33 -1.68 -7.95 2.43
C ILE A 33 -1.51 -7.95 0.92
N GLY A 34 -2.61 -7.81 0.17
CA GLY A 34 -2.57 -7.81 -1.29
C GLY A 34 -1.80 -6.60 -1.83
N GLN A 35 -1.96 -5.43 -1.21
CA GLN A 35 -1.16 -4.24 -1.52
C GLN A 35 0.34 -4.50 -1.29
N MET A 36 0.72 -5.11 -0.17
CA MET A 36 2.12 -5.46 0.11
C MET A 36 2.69 -6.41 -0.94
N VAL A 37 1.96 -7.48 -1.26
CA VAL A 37 2.43 -8.48 -2.24
C VAL A 37 2.56 -7.85 -3.63
N LEU A 38 1.53 -7.16 -4.12
CA LEU A 38 1.53 -6.61 -5.48
C LEU A 38 2.54 -5.47 -5.65
N LEU A 39 2.66 -4.57 -4.67
CA LEU A 39 3.68 -3.52 -4.71
C LEU A 39 5.08 -4.08 -4.49
N GLY A 40 5.25 -5.09 -3.64
CA GLY A 40 6.53 -5.78 -3.47
C GLY A 40 7.00 -6.45 -4.76
N LEU A 41 6.11 -7.16 -5.46
CA LEU A 41 6.42 -7.74 -6.78
C LEU A 41 6.72 -6.67 -7.84
N PHE A 42 6.00 -5.54 -7.80
CA PHE A 42 6.30 -4.39 -8.66
C PHE A 42 7.72 -3.86 -8.42
N TYR A 43 8.11 -3.62 -7.16
CA TYR A 43 9.47 -3.18 -6.83
C TYR A 43 10.52 -4.22 -7.21
N HIS A 44 10.26 -5.50 -6.97
CA HIS A 44 11.14 -6.58 -7.42
C HIS A 44 11.38 -6.55 -8.95
N ALA A 45 10.35 -6.22 -9.73
CA ALA A 45 10.46 -6.16 -11.19
C ALA A 45 11.35 -5.00 -11.67
N ILE A 46 11.21 -3.80 -11.07
CA ILE A 46 11.90 -2.58 -11.52
C ILE A 46 13.29 -2.38 -10.91
N LEU A 47 13.57 -2.95 -9.74
CA LEU A 47 14.90 -2.87 -9.13
C LEU A 47 15.92 -3.64 -9.99
N LYS A 48 17.12 -3.09 -10.19
CA LYS A 48 18.14 -3.72 -11.06
C LYS A 48 19.10 -4.64 -10.29
N SER A 49 19.42 -4.29 -9.05
CA SER A 49 20.36 -5.04 -8.22
C SER A 49 19.76 -6.38 -7.76
N LYS A 50 20.49 -7.48 -8.01
CA LYS A 50 20.11 -8.83 -7.57
C LYS A 50 19.93 -8.90 -6.05
N SER A 51 20.81 -8.25 -5.28
CA SER A 51 20.73 -8.24 -3.82
C SER A 51 19.45 -7.57 -3.32
N GLN A 52 19.04 -6.46 -3.97
CA GLN A 52 17.79 -5.77 -3.63
C GLN A 52 16.57 -6.60 -4.01
N LYS A 53 16.59 -7.30 -5.15
CA LYS A 53 15.53 -8.22 -5.55
C LYS A 53 15.33 -9.37 -4.55
N ILE A 54 16.42 -9.95 -4.08
CA ILE A 54 16.42 -11.01 -3.05
C ILE A 54 15.90 -10.45 -1.73
N PHE A 55 16.35 -9.26 -1.34
CA PHE A 55 15.87 -8.57 -0.14
C PHE A 55 14.35 -8.39 -0.17
N VAL A 56 13.79 -7.88 -1.28
CA VAL A 56 12.33 -7.71 -1.42
C VAL A 56 11.59 -9.03 -1.25
N LEU A 57 11.99 -10.09 -1.95
CA LEU A 57 11.32 -11.41 -1.85
C LEU A 57 11.46 -12.03 -0.46
N SER A 58 12.64 -11.92 0.15
CA SER A 58 12.90 -12.36 1.53
C SER A 58 11.97 -11.64 2.51
N SER A 59 11.94 -10.30 2.47
CA SER A 59 11.08 -9.48 3.35
C SER A 59 9.60 -9.78 3.17
N LEU A 60 9.13 -9.98 1.93
CA LEU A 60 7.74 -10.41 1.66
C LEU A 60 7.45 -11.77 2.29
N SER A 61 8.37 -12.73 2.14
CA SER A 61 8.20 -14.09 2.65
C SER A 61 8.15 -14.10 4.18
N VAL A 62 9.06 -13.36 4.83
CA VAL A 62 9.11 -13.22 6.29
C VAL A 62 7.85 -12.53 6.82
N ALA A 63 7.37 -11.47 6.15
CA ALA A 63 6.16 -10.76 6.56
C ALA A 63 4.91 -11.65 6.46
N LEU A 64 4.76 -12.38 5.36
CA LEU A 64 3.65 -13.32 5.18
C LEU A 64 3.70 -14.43 6.23
N LEU A 65 4.88 -14.98 6.52
CA LEU A 65 5.05 -15.97 7.59
C LEU A 65 4.65 -15.39 8.96
N ALA A 66 5.06 -14.17 9.27
CA ALA A 66 4.70 -13.51 10.52
C ALA A 66 3.17 -13.34 10.67
N LEU A 67 2.48 -12.96 9.59
CA LEU A 67 1.01 -12.83 9.58
C LEU A 67 0.31 -14.19 9.69
N VAL A 68 0.78 -15.20 8.97
CA VAL A 68 0.25 -16.57 9.07
C VAL A 68 0.39 -17.08 10.51
N ILE A 69 1.56 -16.91 11.12
CA ILE A 69 1.78 -17.28 12.52
C ILE A 69 0.78 -16.54 13.41
N GLN A 70 0.62 -15.22 13.24
CA GLN A 70 -0.33 -14.43 14.02
C GLN A 70 -1.76 -14.99 13.92
N TYR A 71 -2.24 -15.32 12.71
CA TYR A 71 -3.61 -15.83 12.52
C TYR A 71 -3.80 -17.27 12.97
N VAL A 72 -2.75 -18.09 12.99
CA VAL A 72 -2.80 -19.43 13.57
C VAL A 72 -2.99 -19.35 15.09
N PHE A 73 -2.32 -18.40 15.76
CA PHE A 73 -2.47 -18.19 17.20
C PHE A 73 -3.80 -17.51 17.57
N ASP A 74 -4.24 -16.51 16.80
CA ASP A 74 -5.53 -15.85 16.98
C ASP A 74 -6.18 -15.52 15.64
N SER A 75 -7.04 -16.43 15.18
CA SER A 75 -7.79 -16.27 13.92
C SER A 75 -8.75 -15.08 13.94
N THR A 76 -9.12 -14.56 15.12
CA THR A 76 -10.01 -13.40 15.21
C THR A 76 -9.33 -12.10 14.75
N GLN A 77 -8.00 -12.05 14.72
CA GLN A 77 -7.24 -10.91 14.22
C GLN A 77 -7.52 -10.66 12.73
N PHE A 78 -7.71 -11.72 11.93
CA PHE A 78 -8.02 -11.58 10.51
C PHE A 78 -9.43 -11.00 10.26
N LEU A 79 -10.36 -11.16 11.20
CA LEU A 79 -11.72 -10.64 11.09
C LEU A 79 -11.88 -9.21 11.63
N LYS A 80 -10.85 -8.70 12.31
CA LYS A 80 -10.84 -7.38 12.96
C LYS A 80 -9.85 -6.45 12.27
N PHE A 81 -9.89 -5.18 12.64
CA PHE A 81 -8.91 -4.19 12.20
C PHE A 81 -7.56 -4.47 12.87
N ASN A 82 -6.62 -5.10 12.14
CA ASN A 82 -5.34 -5.55 12.67
C ASN A 82 -4.26 -4.48 12.47
N LEU A 83 -4.07 -3.62 13.47
CA LEU A 83 -3.11 -2.51 13.40
C LEU A 83 -1.67 -2.98 13.18
N PHE A 84 -1.30 -4.13 13.76
CA PHE A 84 0.03 -4.71 13.58
C PHE A 84 0.29 -5.04 12.12
N GLU A 85 -0.65 -5.74 11.48
CA GLU A 85 -0.58 -6.10 10.07
C GLU A 85 -0.51 -4.87 9.17
N ILE A 86 -1.39 -3.90 9.38
CA ILE A 86 -1.40 -2.65 8.60
C ILE A 86 -0.05 -1.95 8.69
N THR A 87 0.52 -1.88 9.88
CA THR A 87 1.82 -1.23 10.11
C THR A 87 2.95 -2.02 9.44
N LEU A 88 3.00 -3.33 9.65
CA LEU A 88 4.04 -4.20 9.10
C LEU A 88 4.05 -4.17 7.57
N THR A 89 2.89 -4.40 6.96
CA THR A 89 2.72 -4.43 5.50
C THR A 89 3.07 -3.09 4.86
N SER A 90 2.58 -1.99 5.43
CA SER A 90 2.82 -0.64 4.92
C SER A 90 4.29 -0.24 5.03
N LEU A 91 4.94 -0.47 6.17
CA LEU A 91 6.34 -0.10 6.37
C LEU A 91 7.29 -0.90 5.46
N ILE A 92 7.02 -2.18 5.22
CA ILE A 92 7.80 -2.99 4.28
C ILE A 92 7.75 -2.40 2.87
N VAL A 93 6.56 -2.05 2.38
CA VAL A 93 6.42 -1.43 1.06
C VAL A 93 7.08 -0.06 1.02
N VAL A 94 7.00 0.73 2.09
CA VAL A 94 7.70 2.01 2.20
C VAL A 94 9.21 1.80 2.07
N ILE A 95 9.79 0.81 2.74
CA ILE A 95 11.22 0.48 2.61
C ILE A 95 11.58 0.14 1.16
N PHE A 96 10.75 -0.64 0.47
CA PHE A 96 10.97 -0.94 -0.95
C PHE A 96 10.89 0.30 -1.84
N GLY A 97 9.93 1.19 -1.57
CA GLY A 97 9.81 2.47 -2.25
C GLY A 97 11.02 3.38 -2.02
N LEU A 98 11.51 3.49 -0.79
CA LEU A 98 12.71 4.26 -0.46
C LEU A 98 13.96 3.68 -1.12
N LEU A 99 14.08 2.36 -1.18
CA LEU A 99 15.16 1.68 -1.89
C LEU A 99 15.14 2.01 -3.39
N HIS A 100 13.96 2.03 -3.99
CA HIS A 100 13.77 2.45 -5.38
C HIS A 100 14.17 3.92 -5.59
N LEU A 101 13.69 4.83 -4.74
CA LEU A 101 14.05 6.26 -4.81
C LEU A 101 15.56 6.49 -4.62
N TYR A 102 16.22 5.71 -3.76
CA TYR A 102 17.65 5.77 -3.56
C TYR A 102 18.42 5.44 -4.86
N ASN A 103 18.04 4.35 -5.54
CA ASN A 103 18.68 3.98 -6.81
C ASN A 103 18.52 5.07 -7.88
N MET A 104 17.41 5.79 -7.87
CA MET A 104 17.12 6.90 -8.80
C MET A 104 17.97 8.14 -8.58
N LEU A 105 18.70 8.25 -7.46
CA LEU A 105 19.67 9.33 -7.28
C LEU A 105 20.81 9.21 -8.30
N SER A 106 21.10 8.00 -8.77
CA SER A 106 22.18 7.72 -9.72
C SER A 106 21.67 7.25 -11.09
N GLU A 107 20.37 6.98 -11.23
CA GLU A 107 19.76 6.40 -12.43
C GLU A 107 18.59 7.24 -13.01
N LYS A 108 18.00 6.77 -14.11
CA LYS A 108 16.82 7.41 -14.72
C LYS A 108 15.60 7.33 -13.80
N LYS A 109 14.75 8.37 -13.87
CA LYS A 109 13.53 8.51 -13.07
C LYS A 109 12.34 7.70 -13.65
N GLU A 110 12.42 6.38 -13.62
CA GLU A 110 11.35 5.46 -14.05
C GLU A 110 10.33 5.17 -12.94
N TYR A 111 9.05 5.54 -13.10
CA TYR A 111 8.01 5.34 -12.06
C TYR A 111 8.19 6.17 -10.77
N TYR A 112 8.86 7.31 -10.88
CA TYR A 112 9.22 8.17 -9.74
C TYR A 112 8.01 8.73 -8.98
N TYR A 113 7.03 9.29 -9.68
CA TYR A 113 5.85 9.89 -9.04
C TYR A 113 4.95 8.83 -8.43
N PHE A 114 4.86 7.65 -9.06
CA PHE A 114 4.17 6.51 -8.48
C PHE A 114 4.80 6.10 -7.14
N THR A 115 6.13 5.95 -7.08
CA THR A 115 6.84 5.57 -5.86
C THR A 115 6.70 6.63 -4.76
N ILE A 116 6.83 7.92 -5.09
CA ILE A 116 6.60 9.00 -4.12
C ILE A 116 5.17 8.95 -3.58
N GLY A 117 4.18 8.84 -4.47
CA GLY A 117 2.78 8.75 -4.07
C GLY A 117 2.53 7.56 -3.14
N ALA A 118 3.11 6.40 -3.45
CA ALA A 118 2.97 5.20 -2.65
C ALA A 118 3.59 5.35 -1.26
N VAL A 119 4.83 5.88 -1.18
CA VAL A 119 5.53 6.13 0.09
C VAL A 119 4.77 7.15 0.94
N PHE A 120 4.35 8.26 0.34
CA PHE A 120 3.60 9.31 1.01
C PHE A 120 2.28 8.76 1.56
N TYR A 121 1.47 8.12 0.71
CA TYR A 121 0.20 7.52 1.10
C TYR A 121 0.36 6.53 2.26
N LEU A 122 1.28 5.57 2.12
CA LEU A 122 1.46 4.51 3.11
C LEU A 122 1.95 5.04 4.45
N LEU A 123 2.94 5.94 4.46
CA LEU A 123 3.43 6.52 5.70
C LEU A 123 2.35 7.33 6.41
N THR A 124 1.70 8.26 5.71
CA THR A 124 0.69 9.13 6.31
C THR A 124 -0.52 8.33 6.79
N SER A 125 -0.97 7.34 6.01
CA SER A 125 -2.11 6.49 6.39
C SER A 125 -1.76 5.60 7.58
N THR A 126 -0.55 5.02 7.63
CA THR A 126 -0.11 4.21 8.78
C THR A 126 -0.08 5.03 10.06
N VAL A 127 0.50 6.24 10.02
CA VAL A 127 0.49 7.16 11.17
C VAL A 127 -0.94 7.50 11.58
N LEU A 128 -1.81 7.78 10.61
CA LEU A 128 -3.22 8.09 10.86
C LEU A 128 -3.98 6.94 11.51
N PHE A 129 -3.71 5.69 11.13
CA PHE A 129 -4.31 4.51 11.77
C PHE A 129 -3.75 4.25 13.16
N LEU A 130 -2.44 4.43 13.37
CA LEU A 130 -1.83 4.33 14.70
C LEU A 130 -2.46 5.36 15.65
N VAL A 131 -2.51 6.63 15.26
CA VAL A 131 -3.10 7.72 16.05
C VAL A 131 -4.60 7.50 16.24
N GLY A 132 -5.32 7.14 15.18
CA GLY A 132 -6.75 6.82 15.24
C GLY A 132 -7.03 5.73 16.26
N ASN A 133 -6.29 4.63 16.23
CA ASN A 133 -6.49 3.52 17.15
C ASN A 133 -6.19 3.89 18.62
N LEU A 134 -5.17 4.72 18.87
CA LEU A 134 -4.86 5.21 20.22
C LEU A 134 -5.94 6.18 20.76
N THR A 135 -6.63 6.90 19.88
CA THR A 135 -7.61 7.94 20.24
C THR A 135 -9.05 7.43 20.29
N ILE A 136 -9.35 6.23 19.80
CA ILE A 136 -10.68 5.60 19.92
C ILE A 136 -11.13 5.46 21.39
N GLY A 137 -10.21 5.27 22.32
CA GLY A 137 -10.50 5.26 23.77
C GLY A 137 -10.89 6.63 24.36
N LEU A 138 -10.67 7.72 23.61
CA LEU A 138 -10.90 9.10 24.06
C LEU A 138 -12.19 9.69 23.47
N ALA A 139 -12.49 9.47 22.19
CA ALA A 139 -13.80 9.77 21.60
C ALA A 139 -14.02 9.05 20.25
N GLN A 140 -15.24 8.58 20.01
CA GLN A 140 -15.63 7.87 18.77
C GLN A 140 -15.51 8.74 17.50
N GLU A 141 -15.58 10.06 17.64
CA GLU A 141 -15.44 11.02 16.53
C GLU A 141 -14.06 10.99 15.87
N PHE A 142 -13.00 10.65 16.62
CA PHE A 142 -11.64 10.54 16.08
C PHE A 142 -11.50 9.36 15.12
N GLY A 143 -12.21 8.26 15.38
CA GLY A 143 -12.20 7.10 14.48
C GLY A 143 -12.74 7.48 13.09
N LEU A 144 -13.90 8.14 13.03
CA LEU A 144 -14.51 8.60 11.78
C LEU A 144 -13.62 9.60 11.02
N LEU A 145 -12.95 10.49 11.74
CA LEU A 145 -12.01 11.44 11.15
C LEU A 145 -10.83 10.72 10.48
N SER A 146 -10.23 9.72 11.14
CA SER A 146 -9.15 8.91 10.55
C SER A 146 -9.58 8.21 9.27
N TRP A 147 -10.80 7.66 9.23
CA TRP A 147 -11.31 7.04 8.00
C TRP A 147 -11.50 8.04 6.85
N ARG A 148 -12.04 9.23 7.13
CA ARG A 148 -12.25 10.29 6.11
C ARG A 148 -10.92 10.83 5.59
N LEU A 149 -9.96 11.08 6.47
CA LEU A 149 -8.63 11.54 6.09
C LEU A 149 -7.90 10.46 5.26
N ASN A 150 -8.04 9.18 5.62
CA ASN A 150 -7.48 8.10 4.81
C ASN A 150 -8.09 8.05 3.40
N ALA A 151 -9.41 8.23 3.27
CA ALA A 151 -10.06 8.29 1.96
C ALA A 151 -9.53 9.46 1.10
N LEU A 152 -9.27 10.62 1.71
CA LEU A 152 -8.62 11.74 1.03
C LEU A 152 -7.19 11.39 0.59
N LEU A 153 -6.41 10.71 1.42
CA LEU A 153 -5.05 10.27 1.08
C LEU A 153 -5.05 9.27 -0.09
N VAL A 154 -6.01 8.34 -0.14
CA VAL A 154 -6.20 7.42 -1.28
C VAL A 154 -6.49 8.21 -2.56
N PHE A 155 -7.35 9.22 -2.49
CA PHE A 155 -7.65 10.07 -3.64
C PHE A 155 -6.39 10.80 -4.14
N ILE A 156 -5.60 11.39 -3.24
CA ILE A 156 -4.31 12.02 -3.59
C ILE A 156 -3.37 10.99 -4.21
N TYR A 157 -3.30 9.77 -3.67
CA TYR A 157 -2.49 8.70 -4.22
C TYR A 157 -2.88 8.37 -5.67
N TYR A 158 -4.17 8.30 -5.99
CA TYR A 158 -4.63 8.10 -7.36
C TYR A 158 -4.22 9.24 -8.31
N LEU A 159 -4.16 10.49 -7.84
CA LEU A 159 -3.62 11.59 -8.64
C LEU A 159 -2.13 11.37 -8.99
N PHE A 160 -1.32 10.87 -8.06
CA PHE A 160 0.08 10.51 -8.34
C PHE A 160 0.18 9.40 -9.40
N ILE A 161 -0.68 8.38 -9.32
CA ILE A 161 -0.71 7.30 -10.31
C ILE A 161 -1.09 7.83 -11.69
N LEU A 162 -2.12 8.69 -11.77
CA LEU A 162 -2.55 9.31 -13.02
C LEU A 162 -1.45 10.19 -13.62
N PHE A 163 -0.75 10.96 -12.78
CA PHE A 163 0.36 11.80 -13.20
C PHE A 163 1.54 10.96 -13.74
N GLU A 164 1.91 9.89 -13.04
CA GLU A 164 2.94 8.96 -13.52
C GLU A 164 2.54 8.33 -14.86
N TRP A 165 1.29 7.91 -15.01
CA TRP A 165 0.81 7.34 -16.27
C TRP A 165 0.92 8.34 -17.42
N LYS A 166 0.51 9.59 -17.19
CA LYS A 166 0.66 10.67 -18.19
C LYS A 166 2.13 10.89 -18.57
N GLU A 167 3.04 10.87 -17.60
CA GLU A 167 4.46 11.15 -17.83
C GLU A 167 5.23 9.99 -18.46
N SER A 168 4.87 8.75 -18.11
CA SER A 168 5.47 7.52 -18.66
C SER A 168 5.01 7.23 -20.09
N PHE A 169 3.77 7.58 -20.45
CA PHE A 169 3.19 7.30 -21.79
C PHE A 169 3.04 8.56 -22.66
N ASN A 170 3.77 9.65 -22.34
CA ASN A 170 3.74 10.87 -23.15
C ASN A 170 4.55 10.69 -24.45
N PRO A 171 3.91 10.68 -25.64
CA PRO A 171 4.62 10.46 -26.91
C PRO A 171 5.68 11.53 -27.22
N LYS A 172 5.57 12.73 -26.61
CA LYS A 172 6.57 13.80 -26.77
C LYS A 172 7.94 13.46 -26.16
N LYS A 173 8.03 12.44 -25.29
CA LYS A 173 9.28 11.98 -24.68
C LYS A 173 10.06 11.05 -25.60
N GLU A 174 9.37 10.27 -26.45
CA GLU A 174 10.01 9.41 -27.46
C GLU A 174 10.69 10.24 -28.57
N ILE A 175 10.10 11.39 -28.95
CA ILE A 175 10.62 12.24 -30.03
C ILE A 175 11.93 12.96 -29.65
N LYS A 176 12.25 13.11 -28.35
CA LYS A 176 13.48 13.78 -27.88
C LYS A 176 14.67 12.83 -27.65
N ASN A 177 14.44 11.52 -27.68
CA ASN A 177 15.48 10.51 -27.42
C ASN A 177 15.91 9.73 -28.69
N ASN A 178 15.37 10.08 -29.86
CA ASN A 178 15.86 9.66 -31.18
C ASN A 178 16.60 10.81 -31.85
#